data_AF-A0A2H0LY80-F1
#
_entry.id   AF-A0A2H0LY80-F1
#
_cell.length_a   1.000
_cell.length_b   1.000
_cell.length_c   1.000
_cell.angle_alpha   90.00
_cell.angle_beta   90.00
_cell.angle_gamma   90.00
#
_symmetry.space_group_name_H-M   'P 1'
#
loop_
_entity.id
_entity.type
_entity.pdbx_description
1 polymer ?
#
loop_
_entity_poly.entity_id
_entity_poly.type
_entity_poly.pdbx_seq_one_letter_code
_entity_poly.pdbx_strand_id
1 'polypeptide(L)'
;MNRYIELFLSAFCISFLLTPLVRKIALRLNFVSFPKDDRWHKNPTAIFGGVAIFLAVIIPLIYIFGFSNRQIIGFLIGSSIIFICGIIDDLKKLPPQVKILFQIIASCIVVYFGILIKPNPDYLALLPQALSKPIDLLIFPVTILWIIGITNAFNLLDNMDGLCAGIAGITSIMLFSSGILIGNITIPFLAVVLAGACLGFIPFNFNPAKIFMGDSGSMFLGFAISSVALMGTSARTFSNILVTLAVPVLILAVPIFDTALVTFMRSINGRSILQGGKDHASHRLVSLGLSEKKTVLLLYAISIIFGSVALAYSRLNILVVTVLVTLVIVVLVFFGMFLSEVKTYSNEREIEAARRKKISEGKVILNTLLLYKAQIATIIIDFLLICIAYYSAYLLRFDGIISDHNYNLLKTSLPWIIVIKLAVFYYFSLYRGMRHFTSVSDFISVFKAVGGGSVLSILFITFIFRFKDHSRVVFIIDWLLTLLFIAFSRFMFRFLEEYFQQYRPGRKILIFGAGACGELFLREIKSNKNLNYKPVGFIDDDKKKKGKQIHGVKILGARQDLAYYVKESRAEEVIIAVPSLKKEDCKDIVEACASLKIPCRSLAKIMDTEKWA
;
A
#
# COMPACT_ATOMS: atom_id res chain seq x y z
N MET A 1 19.19 -28.88 2.41
CA MET A 1 19.26 -27.91 1.29
C MET A 1 18.80 -28.53 -0.02
N ASN A 2 19.36 -29.66 -0.46
CA ASN A 2 19.05 -30.32 -1.75
C ASN A 2 17.54 -30.54 -1.99
N ARG A 3 16.81 -31.09 -1.02
CA ARG A 3 15.35 -31.30 -1.14
C ARG A 3 14.54 -30.01 -1.39
N TYR A 4 14.96 -28.86 -0.85
CA TYR A 4 14.26 -27.59 -1.10
C TYR A 4 14.48 -27.12 -2.53
N ILE A 5 15.69 -27.28 -3.05
CA ILE A 5 16.04 -26.94 -4.43
C ILE A 5 15.29 -27.86 -5.41
N GLU A 6 15.25 -29.17 -5.14
CA GLU A 6 14.49 -30.15 -5.94
C GLU A 6 13.00 -29.79 -6.01
N LEU A 7 12.38 -29.45 -4.88
CA LEU A 7 10.98 -29.03 -4.82
C LEU A 7 10.73 -27.70 -5.53
N PHE A 8 11.63 -26.74 -5.37
CA PHE A 8 11.54 -25.47 -6.08
C PHE A 8 11.58 -25.68 -7.59
N LEU A 9 12.59 -26.41 -8.08
CA LEU A 9 12.82 -26.63 -9.50
C LEU A 9 11.72 -27.49 -10.12
N SER A 10 11.24 -28.52 -9.42
CA SER A 10 10.12 -29.33 -9.90
C SER A 10 8.84 -28.50 -10.03
N ALA A 11 8.47 -27.71 -9.02
CA ALA A 11 7.31 -26.82 -9.09
C ALA A 11 7.46 -25.75 -10.18
N PHE A 12 8.65 -25.15 -10.29
CA PHE A 12 8.98 -24.18 -11.34
C PHE A 12 8.81 -24.79 -12.74
N CYS A 13 9.45 -25.94 -12.99
CA CYS A 13 9.41 -26.62 -14.28
C CYS A 13 7.98 -27.06 -14.64
N ILE A 14 7.24 -27.64 -13.69
CA ILE A 14 5.85 -28.06 -13.92
C ILE A 14 5.00 -26.84 -14.30
N SER A 15 5.07 -25.75 -13.54
CA SER A 15 4.29 -24.54 -13.85
C SER A 15 4.72 -23.92 -15.19
N PHE A 16 6.02 -23.81 -15.44
CA PHE A 16 6.57 -23.22 -16.67
C PHE A 16 6.19 -24.02 -17.93
N LEU A 17 6.20 -25.35 -17.85
CA LEU A 17 5.88 -26.23 -18.98
C LEU A 17 4.37 -26.44 -19.17
N LEU A 18 3.59 -26.51 -18.09
CA LEU A 18 2.13 -26.68 -18.19
C LEU A 18 1.41 -25.40 -18.59
N THR A 19 1.90 -24.22 -18.19
CA THR A 19 1.25 -22.94 -18.52
C THR A 19 1.00 -22.74 -20.02
N PRO A 20 1.96 -22.94 -20.94
CA PRO A 20 1.71 -22.83 -22.38
C PRO A 20 0.75 -23.90 -22.91
N LEU A 21 0.72 -25.10 -22.33
CA LEU A 21 -0.23 -26.15 -22.69
C LEU A 21 -1.66 -25.76 -22.29
N VAL A 22 -1.84 -25.32 -21.04
CA VAL A 22 -3.13 -24.81 -20.54
C VAL A 22 -3.61 -23.64 -21.39
N ARG A 23 -2.72 -22.69 -21.72
CA ARG A 23 -3.03 -21.60 -22.64
C ARG A 23 -3.52 -22.10 -24.00
N LYS A 24 -2.85 -23.09 -24.60
CA LYS A 24 -3.25 -23.65 -25.90
C LYS A 24 -4.62 -24.31 -25.85
N ILE A 25 -4.93 -25.02 -24.77
CA ILE A 25 -6.23 -25.66 -24.55
C ILE A 25 -7.31 -24.59 -24.34
N ALA A 26 -7.07 -23.60 -23.49
CA ALA A 26 -8.01 -22.51 -23.22
C ALA A 26 -8.36 -21.73 -24.50
N LEU A 27 -7.37 -21.43 -25.35
CA LEU A 27 -7.61 -20.79 -26.65
C LEU A 27 -8.42 -21.68 -27.60
N ARG A 28 -8.18 -23.00 -27.64
CA ARG A 28 -8.95 -23.93 -28.48
C ARG A 28 -10.41 -24.07 -28.05
N LEU A 29 -10.65 -24.00 -26.75
CA LEU A 29 -11.99 -24.11 -26.15
C LEU A 29 -12.70 -22.75 -26.01
N ASN A 30 -12.12 -21.66 -26.53
CA ASN A 30 -12.61 -20.29 -26.39
C ASN A 30 -12.82 -19.82 -24.94
N PHE A 31 -12.05 -20.39 -24.00
CA PHE A 31 -11.97 -19.90 -22.63
C PHE A 31 -10.99 -18.72 -22.58
N VAL A 32 -11.49 -17.56 -22.98
CA VAL A 32 -10.75 -16.30 -23.03
C VAL A 32 -11.51 -15.18 -22.32
N SER A 33 -10.75 -14.31 -21.66
CA SER A 33 -11.26 -13.04 -21.17
C SER A 33 -11.20 -12.02 -22.30
N PHE A 34 -12.36 -11.60 -22.78
CA PHE A 34 -12.43 -10.56 -23.80
C PHE A 34 -12.11 -9.18 -23.20
N PRO A 35 -11.37 -8.34 -23.95
CA PRO A 35 -11.13 -6.97 -23.54
C PRO A 35 -12.48 -6.23 -23.42
N LYS A 36 -12.67 -5.54 -22.30
CA LYS A 36 -13.80 -4.64 -22.08
C LYS A 36 -13.31 -3.21 -22.25
N ASP A 37 -14.18 -2.27 -22.64
CA ASP A 37 -13.84 -0.84 -22.77
C ASP A 37 -13.27 -0.22 -21.48
N ASP A 38 -13.52 -0.89 -20.34
CA ASP A 38 -13.02 -0.52 -19.03
C ASP A 38 -11.74 -1.28 -18.60
N ARG A 39 -11.17 -2.18 -19.41
CA ARG A 39 -9.93 -2.91 -19.09
C ARG A 39 -8.84 -2.63 -20.12
N TRP A 40 -7.59 -2.61 -19.65
CA TRP A 40 -6.41 -2.18 -20.43
C TRP A 40 -5.91 -3.19 -21.48
N HIS A 41 -6.45 -4.41 -21.48
CA HIS A 41 -6.10 -5.41 -22.49
C HIS A 41 -6.71 -5.04 -23.84
N LYS A 42 -5.91 -5.15 -24.90
CA LYS A 42 -6.37 -4.96 -26.28
C LYS A 42 -6.64 -6.28 -27.01
N ASN A 43 -6.18 -7.39 -26.45
CA ASN A 43 -6.27 -8.72 -27.04
C ASN A 43 -7.02 -9.68 -26.09
N PRO A 44 -7.79 -10.64 -26.61
CA PRO A 44 -8.35 -11.73 -25.81
C PRO A 44 -7.24 -12.53 -25.13
N THR A 45 -7.32 -12.66 -23.80
CA THR A 45 -6.31 -13.35 -22.99
C THR A 45 -6.88 -14.65 -22.44
N ALA A 46 -6.15 -15.76 -22.54
CA ALA A 46 -6.58 -17.06 -22.01
C ALA A 46 -6.80 -17.00 -20.48
N ILE A 47 -7.74 -17.79 -19.96
CA ILE A 47 -7.97 -17.99 -18.52
C ILE A 47 -7.53 -19.40 -18.08
N PHE A 48 -7.69 -19.75 -16.79
CA PHE A 48 -7.30 -21.02 -16.17
C PHE A 48 -5.81 -21.26 -15.91
N GLY A 49 -4.98 -20.22 -15.91
CA GLY A 49 -3.59 -20.33 -15.49
C GLY A 49 -3.41 -20.94 -14.09
N GLY A 50 -4.42 -20.81 -13.21
CA GLY A 50 -4.48 -21.43 -11.90
C GLY A 50 -4.33 -22.95 -11.92
N VAL A 51 -4.74 -23.65 -13.00
CA VAL A 51 -4.55 -25.10 -13.16
C VAL A 51 -3.07 -25.47 -13.15
N ALA A 52 -2.24 -24.72 -13.90
CA ALA A 52 -0.80 -24.98 -13.96
C ALA A 52 -0.14 -24.73 -12.60
N ILE A 53 -0.54 -23.65 -11.90
CA ILE A 53 -0.04 -23.32 -10.57
C ILE A 53 -0.43 -24.39 -9.55
N PHE A 54 -1.70 -24.81 -9.53
CA PHE A 54 -2.22 -25.81 -8.61
C PHE A 54 -1.49 -27.16 -8.79
N LEU A 55 -1.39 -27.66 -10.02
CA LEU A 55 -0.68 -28.91 -10.29
C LEU A 55 0.82 -28.83 -9.95
N ALA A 56 1.45 -27.69 -10.21
CA ALA A 56 2.83 -27.44 -9.82
C ALA A 56 3.07 -27.46 -8.31
N VAL A 57 2.03 -27.20 -7.50
CA VAL A 57 2.12 -27.28 -6.04
C VAL A 57 1.80 -28.69 -5.53
N ILE A 58 0.71 -29.28 -6.01
CA ILE A 58 0.20 -30.53 -5.46
C ILE A 58 1.09 -31.72 -5.83
N ILE A 59 1.55 -31.82 -7.08
CA ILE A 59 2.32 -32.98 -7.57
C ILE A 59 3.63 -33.17 -6.78
N PRO A 60 4.51 -32.16 -6.63
CA PRO A 60 5.75 -32.33 -5.86
C PRO A 60 5.50 -32.62 -4.37
N LEU A 61 4.45 -32.03 -3.78
CA LEU A 61 4.14 -32.26 -2.37
C LEU A 61 3.67 -33.69 -2.10
N ILE A 62 2.79 -34.24 -2.94
CA ILE A 62 2.35 -35.63 -2.83
C ILE A 62 3.53 -36.57 -3.03
N TYR A 63 4.40 -36.31 -4.02
CA TYR A 63 5.56 -37.14 -4.29
C TYR A 63 6.53 -37.24 -3.11
N ILE A 64 6.82 -36.11 -2.43
CA ILE A 64 7.80 -36.09 -1.34
C ILE A 64 7.22 -36.50 0.01
N PHE A 65 6.02 -36.04 0.35
CA PHE A 65 5.45 -36.22 1.70
C PHE A 65 4.42 -37.33 1.79
N GLY A 66 3.90 -37.81 0.64
CA GLY A 66 2.75 -38.70 0.61
C GLY A 66 1.61 -38.16 1.47
N PHE A 67 1.02 -39.05 2.27
CA PHE A 67 -0.07 -38.72 3.20
C PHE A 67 0.33 -38.94 4.66
N SER A 68 1.60 -38.76 5.00
CA SER A 68 2.11 -39.05 6.35
C SER A 68 2.02 -37.84 7.31
N ASN A 69 2.07 -36.61 6.79
CA ASN A 69 2.03 -35.41 7.62
C ASN A 69 0.60 -34.82 7.67
N ARG A 70 0.00 -34.83 8.88
CA ARG A 70 -1.37 -34.34 9.13
C ARG A 70 -1.61 -32.92 8.60
N GLN A 71 -0.70 -31.99 8.85
CA GLN A 71 -0.85 -30.61 8.39
C GLN A 71 -0.80 -30.51 6.86
N ILE A 72 0.08 -31.29 6.20
CA ILE A 72 0.14 -31.32 4.73
C ILE A 72 -1.15 -31.90 4.13
N ILE A 73 -1.73 -32.96 4.72
CA ILE A 73 -3.02 -33.51 4.29
C ILE A 73 -4.11 -32.45 4.35
N GLY A 74 -4.23 -31.74 5.49
CA GLY A 74 -5.19 -30.65 5.64
C GLY A 74 -5.01 -29.54 4.62
N PHE A 75 -3.76 -29.15 4.36
CA PHE A 75 -3.41 -28.17 3.33
C PHE A 75 -3.82 -28.64 1.92
N LEU A 76 -3.54 -29.89 1.54
CA LEU A 76 -3.87 -30.45 0.24
C LEU A 76 -5.39 -30.51 0.02
N ILE A 77 -6.15 -31.00 1.01
CA ILE A 77 -7.62 -31.10 0.92
C ILE A 77 -8.25 -29.71 0.85
N GLY A 78 -7.88 -28.82 1.78
CA GLY A 78 -8.41 -27.45 1.81
C GLY A 78 -8.10 -26.69 0.52
N SER A 79 -6.85 -26.78 0.04
CA SER A 79 -6.44 -26.15 -1.22
C SER A 79 -7.19 -26.70 -2.43
N SER A 80 -7.47 -28.01 -2.45
CA SER A 80 -8.24 -28.64 -3.53
C SER A 80 -9.69 -28.14 -3.56
N ILE A 81 -10.32 -27.97 -2.40
CA ILE A 81 -11.69 -27.43 -2.29
C ILE A 81 -11.75 -25.99 -2.82
N ILE A 82 -10.80 -25.14 -2.43
CA ILE A 82 -10.73 -23.76 -2.91
C ILE A 82 -10.46 -23.69 -4.41
N PHE A 83 -9.54 -24.50 -4.90
CA PHE A 83 -9.23 -24.58 -6.32
C PHE A 83 -10.47 -24.99 -7.14
N ILE A 84 -11.20 -26.02 -6.70
CA ILE A 84 -12.46 -26.44 -7.32
C ILE A 84 -13.49 -25.30 -7.31
N CYS A 85 -13.64 -24.60 -6.17
CA CYS A 85 -14.52 -23.44 -6.08
C CYS A 85 -14.18 -22.38 -7.12
N GLY A 86 -12.89 -22.04 -7.26
CA GLY A 86 -12.45 -21.05 -8.23
C GLY A 86 -12.59 -21.53 -9.68
N ILE A 87 -12.42 -22.82 -9.98
CA ILE A 87 -12.72 -23.37 -11.33
C ILE A 87 -14.20 -23.23 -11.65
N ILE A 88 -15.08 -23.55 -10.70
CA ILE A 88 -16.53 -23.39 -10.87
C ILE A 88 -16.87 -21.91 -11.07
N ASP A 89 -16.21 -21.01 -10.35
CA ASP A 89 -16.41 -19.57 -10.51
C ASP A 89 -15.95 -19.04 -11.86
N ASP A 90 -14.76 -19.44 -12.31
CA ASP A 90 -14.22 -19.08 -13.63
C ASP A 90 -15.17 -19.53 -14.76
N LEU A 91 -15.89 -20.66 -14.57
CA LEU A 91 -16.84 -21.20 -15.54
C LEU A 91 -18.25 -20.60 -15.46
N LYS A 92 -18.79 -20.42 -14.24
CA LYS A 92 -20.22 -20.13 -14.03
C LYS A 92 -20.52 -18.84 -13.25
N LYS A 93 -19.50 -18.10 -12.79
CA LYS A 93 -19.62 -16.95 -11.87
C LYS A 93 -20.54 -17.24 -10.67
N LEU A 94 -19.94 -17.72 -9.60
CA LEU A 94 -20.59 -17.96 -8.33
C LEU A 94 -20.93 -16.66 -7.61
N PRO A 95 -22.08 -16.62 -6.90
CA PRO A 95 -22.39 -15.51 -6.02
C PRO A 95 -21.43 -15.49 -4.82
N PRO A 96 -21.09 -14.31 -4.25
CA PRO A 96 -20.11 -14.19 -3.17
C PRO A 96 -20.37 -15.08 -1.95
N GLN A 97 -21.64 -15.31 -1.61
CA GLN A 97 -22.04 -16.15 -0.47
C GLN A 97 -21.59 -17.61 -0.65
N VAL A 98 -21.68 -18.13 -1.88
CA VAL A 98 -21.25 -19.51 -2.19
C VAL A 98 -19.73 -19.61 -2.10
N LYS A 99 -18.99 -18.62 -2.60
CA LYS A 99 -17.52 -18.58 -2.44
C LYS A 99 -17.12 -18.62 -0.96
N ILE A 100 -17.76 -17.80 -0.13
CA ILE A 100 -17.51 -17.77 1.31
C ILE A 100 -17.83 -19.12 1.96
N LEU A 101 -18.89 -19.82 1.55
CA LEU A 101 -19.22 -21.15 2.06
C LEU A 101 -18.09 -22.17 1.78
N PHE A 102 -17.58 -22.23 0.55
CA PHE A 102 -16.43 -23.07 0.21
C PHE A 102 -15.19 -22.70 1.04
N GLN A 103 -14.95 -21.40 1.24
CA GLN A 103 -13.84 -20.91 2.06
C GLN A 103 -13.98 -21.29 3.54
N ILE A 104 -15.19 -21.24 4.12
CA ILE A 104 -15.46 -21.70 5.48
C ILE A 104 -15.18 -23.20 5.60
N ILE A 105 -15.73 -24.02 4.68
CA ILE A 105 -15.54 -25.49 4.70
C ILE A 105 -14.05 -25.84 4.62
N ALA A 106 -13.32 -25.25 3.66
CA ALA A 106 -11.89 -25.49 3.50
C ALA A 106 -11.09 -25.04 4.73
N SER A 107 -11.45 -23.90 5.34
CA SER A 107 -10.81 -23.38 6.55
C SER A 107 -11.04 -24.29 7.76
N CYS A 108 -12.26 -24.80 7.95
CA CYS A 108 -12.57 -25.75 9.02
C CYS A 108 -11.75 -27.04 8.90
N ILE A 109 -11.55 -27.54 7.68
CA ILE A 109 -10.70 -28.71 7.41
C ILE A 109 -9.25 -28.40 7.80
N VAL A 110 -8.68 -27.31 7.32
CA VAL A 110 -7.31 -26.89 7.65
C VAL A 110 -7.10 -26.75 9.17
N VAL A 111 -8.07 -26.15 9.88
CA VAL A 111 -8.07 -26.05 11.34
C VAL A 111 -8.13 -27.43 12.02
N TYR A 112 -9.00 -28.33 11.56
CA TYR A 112 -9.11 -29.71 12.07
C TYR A 112 -7.80 -30.50 11.93
N PHE A 113 -7.04 -30.23 10.86
CA PHE A 113 -5.73 -30.83 10.63
C PHE A 113 -4.57 -30.11 11.36
N GLY A 114 -4.89 -29.15 12.24
CA GLY A 114 -3.93 -28.54 13.16
C GLY A 114 -3.18 -27.34 12.60
N ILE A 115 -3.72 -26.70 11.55
CA ILE A 115 -3.23 -25.42 11.02
C ILE A 115 -4.12 -24.31 11.58
N LEU A 116 -3.67 -23.71 12.67
CA LEU A 116 -4.35 -22.60 13.32
C LEU A 116 -3.35 -21.66 13.98
N ILE A 117 -3.81 -20.47 14.36
CA ILE A 117 -3.03 -19.59 15.23
C ILE A 117 -2.77 -20.35 16.53
N LYS A 118 -1.50 -20.48 16.94
CA LYS A 118 -1.17 -21.04 18.26
C LYS A 118 -0.44 -19.98 19.07
N PRO A 119 -1.11 -19.33 20.04
CA PRO A 119 -0.46 -18.45 20.99
C PRO A 119 0.62 -19.21 21.78
N ASN A 120 1.60 -18.48 22.30
CA ASN A 120 2.60 -19.07 23.18
C ASN A 120 1.89 -19.62 24.45
N PRO A 121 2.02 -20.93 24.76
CA PRO A 121 1.36 -21.54 25.91
C PRO A 121 1.82 -20.93 27.23
N ASP A 122 3.08 -20.52 27.35
CA ASP A 122 3.60 -19.86 28.55
C ASP A 122 2.90 -18.52 28.77
N TYR A 123 2.66 -17.77 27.70
CA TYR A 123 1.90 -16.52 27.76
C TYR A 123 0.43 -16.78 28.15
N LEU A 124 -0.20 -17.81 27.59
CA LEU A 124 -1.58 -18.15 27.91
C LEU A 124 -1.72 -18.62 29.38
N ALA A 125 -0.70 -19.28 29.91
CA ALA A 125 -0.65 -19.73 31.31
C ALA A 125 -0.48 -18.58 32.32
N LEU A 126 0.08 -17.44 31.91
CA LEU A 126 0.15 -16.22 32.72
C LEU A 126 -1.20 -15.50 32.86
N LEU A 127 -2.18 -15.81 32.00
CA LEU A 127 -3.50 -15.18 32.05
C LEU A 127 -4.41 -15.89 33.07
N PRO A 128 -5.30 -15.15 33.77
CA PRO A 128 -6.33 -15.77 34.60
C PRO A 128 -7.14 -16.80 33.80
N GLN A 129 -7.51 -17.93 34.41
CA GLN A 129 -8.27 -18.98 33.72
C GLN A 129 -9.59 -18.48 33.11
N ALA A 130 -10.21 -17.47 33.74
CA ALA A 130 -11.40 -16.81 33.23
C ALA A 130 -11.18 -16.09 31.88
N LEU A 131 -9.93 -15.71 31.57
CA LEU A 131 -9.52 -15.07 30.32
C LEU A 131 -8.92 -16.07 29.32
N SER A 132 -8.12 -17.03 29.78
CA SER A 132 -7.41 -17.96 28.90
C SER A 132 -8.35 -18.90 28.14
N LYS A 133 -9.40 -19.43 28.79
CA LYS A 133 -10.38 -20.31 28.13
C LYS A 133 -11.16 -19.62 26.99
N PRO A 134 -11.73 -18.41 27.19
CA PRO A 134 -12.35 -17.69 26.07
C PRO A 134 -11.38 -17.36 24.94
N ILE A 135 -10.13 -17.00 25.26
CA ILE A 135 -9.12 -16.70 24.24
C ILE A 135 -8.81 -17.96 23.41
N ASP A 136 -8.65 -19.11 24.05
CA ASP A 136 -8.40 -20.39 23.38
C ASP A 136 -9.56 -20.77 22.43
N LEU A 137 -10.81 -20.53 22.84
CA LEU A 137 -11.98 -20.75 21.98
C LEU A 137 -12.05 -19.76 20.81
N LEU A 138 -11.64 -18.50 21.01
CA LEU A 138 -11.65 -17.46 19.97
C LEU A 138 -10.62 -17.70 18.86
N ILE A 139 -9.59 -18.51 19.11
CA ILE A 139 -8.58 -18.86 18.10
C ILE A 139 -9.21 -19.49 16.85
N PHE A 140 -10.21 -20.36 17.03
CA PHE A 140 -10.87 -21.06 15.93
C PHE A 140 -11.55 -20.10 14.95
N PRO A 141 -12.53 -19.26 15.37
CA PRO A 141 -13.17 -18.31 14.47
C PRO A 141 -12.19 -17.26 13.94
N VAL A 142 -11.22 -16.80 14.74
CA VAL A 142 -10.20 -15.83 14.26
C VAL A 142 -9.32 -16.44 13.17
N THR A 143 -8.93 -17.70 13.30
CA THR A 143 -8.16 -18.43 12.28
C THR A 143 -8.96 -18.58 11.00
N ILE A 144 -10.25 -18.96 11.10
CA ILE A 144 -11.13 -19.09 9.93
C ILE A 144 -11.29 -17.74 9.22
N LEU A 145 -11.55 -16.67 9.97
CA LEU A 145 -11.67 -15.31 9.43
C LEU A 145 -10.36 -14.84 8.78
N TRP A 146 -9.21 -15.18 9.37
CA TRP A 146 -7.91 -14.90 8.80
C TRP A 146 -7.75 -15.58 7.43
N ILE A 147 -8.03 -16.89 7.35
CA ILE A 147 -7.92 -17.65 6.09
C ILE A 147 -8.82 -17.08 5.01
N ILE A 148 -10.10 -16.83 5.34
CA ILE A 148 -11.07 -16.22 4.44
C ILE A 148 -10.61 -14.82 4.00
N GLY A 149 -10.16 -14.00 4.95
CA GLY A 149 -9.71 -12.63 4.70
C GLY A 149 -8.53 -12.58 3.73
N ILE A 150 -7.48 -13.37 3.97
CA ILE A 150 -6.30 -13.43 3.10
C ILE A 150 -6.63 -14.07 1.74
N THR A 151 -7.48 -15.09 1.71
CA THR A 151 -7.94 -15.69 0.44
C THR A 151 -8.62 -14.65 -0.45
N ASN A 152 -9.54 -13.86 0.11
CA ASN A 152 -10.21 -12.80 -0.64
C ASN A 152 -9.27 -11.63 -0.96
N ALA A 153 -8.28 -11.34 -0.11
CA ALA A 153 -7.29 -10.31 -0.38
C ALA A 153 -6.46 -10.63 -1.64
N PHE A 154 -6.02 -11.88 -1.81
CA PHE A 154 -5.33 -12.31 -3.04
C PHE A 154 -6.27 -12.34 -4.25
N ASN A 155 -7.53 -12.76 -4.08
CA ASN A 155 -8.50 -12.71 -5.18
C ASN A 155 -8.72 -11.28 -5.69
N LEU A 156 -8.84 -10.31 -4.78
CA LEU A 156 -8.96 -8.89 -5.10
C LEU A 156 -7.68 -8.28 -5.69
N LEU A 157 -6.51 -8.79 -5.28
CA LEU A 157 -5.21 -8.36 -5.76
C LEU A 157 -4.94 -8.79 -7.21
N ASP A 158 -5.62 -9.83 -7.73
CA ASP A 158 -5.54 -10.29 -9.12
C ASP A 158 -6.27 -9.36 -10.11
N ASN A 159 -5.90 -8.07 -10.07
CA ASN A 159 -6.47 -7.01 -10.89
C ASN A 159 -5.47 -6.40 -11.89
N MET A 160 -4.22 -6.87 -11.88
CA MET A 160 -3.13 -6.42 -12.78
C MET A 160 -2.18 -7.56 -13.13
N ASP A 161 -1.69 -7.55 -14.37
CA ASP A 161 -0.74 -8.54 -14.91
C ASP A 161 0.49 -8.74 -14.02
N GLY A 162 0.72 -9.98 -13.60
CA GLY A 162 1.84 -10.36 -12.74
C GLY A 162 1.64 -10.07 -11.26
N LEU A 163 0.75 -9.15 -10.87
CA LEU A 163 0.69 -8.63 -9.50
C LEU A 163 0.44 -9.72 -8.45
N CYS A 164 -0.63 -10.51 -8.61
CA CYS A 164 -1.00 -11.55 -7.66
C CYS A 164 0.07 -12.64 -7.58
N ALA A 165 0.51 -13.18 -8.72
CA ALA A 165 1.53 -14.23 -8.77
C ALA A 165 2.89 -13.77 -8.21
N GLY A 166 3.30 -12.54 -8.47
CA GLY A 166 4.57 -12.02 -7.95
C GLY A 166 4.53 -11.71 -6.47
N ILE A 167 3.45 -11.11 -5.95
CA ILE A 167 3.28 -10.91 -4.51
C ILE A 167 3.20 -12.26 -3.79
N ALA A 168 2.51 -13.25 -4.38
CA ALA A 168 2.47 -14.62 -3.88
C ALA A 168 3.88 -15.24 -3.84
N GLY A 169 4.64 -15.16 -4.93
CA GLY A 169 6.02 -15.67 -5.01
C GLY A 169 6.96 -15.01 -4.00
N ILE A 170 6.91 -13.68 -3.85
CA ILE A 170 7.70 -12.94 -2.85
C ILE A 170 7.30 -13.38 -1.44
N THR A 171 6.00 -13.43 -1.15
CA THR A 171 5.47 -13.89 0.14
C THR A 171 5.96 -15.30 0.47
N SER A 172 5.90 -16.21 -0.50
CA SER A 172 6.38 -17.58 -0.36
C SER A 172 7.88 -17.64 -0.08
N ILE A 173 8.71 -16.81 -0.73
CA ILE A 173 10.15 -16.74 -0.41
C ILE A 173 10.36 -16.23 1.02
N MET A 174 9.63 -15.20 1.46
CA MET A 174 9.72 -14.68 2.82
C MET A 174 9.27 -15.72 3.86
N LEU A 175 8.21 -16.48 3.58
CA LEU A 175 7.77 -17.58 4.44
C LEU A 175 8.78 -18.73 4.47
N PHE A 176 9.41 -19.06 3.34
CA PHE A 176 10.50 -20.02 3.28
C PHE A 176 11.65 -19.60 4.20
N SER A 177 12.16 -18.37 4.02
CA SER A 177 13.23 -17.82 4.85
C SER A 177 12.83 -17.79 6.33
N SER A 178 11.60 -17.39 6.65
CA SER A 178 11.12 -17.41 8.04
C SER A 178 11.07 -18.82 8.61
N GLY A 179 10.62 -19.82 7.84
CA GLY A 179 10.57 -21.21 8.28
C GLY A 179 11.96 -21.76 8.60
N ILE A 180 12.95 -21.45 7.76
CA ILE A 180 14.36 -21.81 7.98
C ILE A 180 14.90 -21.17 9.26
N LEU A 181 14.64 -19.87 9.48
CA LEU A 181 15.10 -19.16 10.67
C LEU A 181 14.50 -19.70 11.97
N ILE A 182 13.28 -20.21 11.91
CA ILE A 182 12.57 -20.79 13.07
C ILE A 182 12.98 -22.26 13.29
N GLY A 183 13.62 -22.91 12.32
CA GLY A 183 13.91 -24.35 12.37
C GLY A 183 12.68 -25.24 12.13
N ASN A 184 11.59 -24.70 11.57
CA ASN A 184 10.43 -25.49 11.20
C ASN A 184 10.66 -26.17 9.85
N ILE A 185 10.35 -27.46 9.75
CA ILE A 185 10.61 -28.24 8.54
C ILE A 185 9.47 -28.09 7.51
N THR A 186 8.21 -28.05 7.96
CA THR A 186 7.02 -28.05 7.10
C THR A 186 6.82 -26.72 6.35
N ILE A 187 7.06 -25.58 7.01
CA ILE A 187 6.85 -24.25 6.40
C ILE A 187 7.75 -24.05 5.17
N PRO A 188 9.09 -24.26 5.23
CA PRO A 188 9.95 -24.13 4.05
C PRO A 188 9.54 -25.04 2.90
N PHE A 189 9.07 -26.25 3.17
CA PHE A 189 8.66 -27.18 2.12
C PHE A 189 7.43 -26.68 1.34
N LEU A 190 6.39 -26.23 2.04
CA LEU A 190 5.20 -25.68 1.39
C LEU A 190 5.52 -24.35 0.69
N ALA A 191 6.29 -23.50 1.36
CA ALA A 191 6.63 -22.17 0.87
C ALA A 191 7.51 -22.22 -0.40
N VAL A 192 8.52 -23.11 -0.45
CA VAL A 192 9.42 -23.20 -1.61
C VAL A 192 8.72 -23.72 -2.86
N VAL A 193 7.77 -24.65 -2.70
CA VAL A 193 6.95 -25.17 -3.79
C VAL A 193 6.03 -24.09 -4.34
N LEU A 194 5.36 -23.31 -3.46
CA LEU A 194 4.55 -22.17 -3.87
C LEU A 194 5.39 -21.11 -4.61
N ALA A 195 6.59 -20.82 -4.13
CA ALA A 195 7.51 -19.90 -4.79
C ALA A 195 7.89 -20.38 -6.19
N GLY A 196 8.26 -21.67 -6.34
CA GLY A 196 8.56 -22.28 -7.63
C GLY A 196 7.38 -22.21 -8.61
N ALA A 197 6.19 -22.59 -8.16
CA ALA A 197 4.98 -22.55 -8.97
C ALA A 197 4.61 -21.13 -9.45
N CYS A 198 4.76 -20.11 -8.59
CA CYS A 198 4.52 -18.72 -8.94
C CYS A 198 5.57 -18.20 -9.94
N LEU A 199 6.86 -18.45 -9.69
CA LEU A 199 7.94 -18.00 -10.56
C LEU A 199 7.91 -18.69 -11.93
N GLY A 200 7.45 -19.94 -12.02
CA GLY A 200 7.25 -20.63 -13.30
C GLY A 200 6.09 -20.06 -14.12
N PHE A 201 5.07 -19.49 -13.45
CA PHE A 201 3.90 -18.89 -14.10
C PHE A 201 4.15 -17.44 -14.58
N ILE A 202 4.94 -16.66 -13.84
CA ILE A 202 5.20 -15.23 -14.12
C ILE A 202 5.62 -14.92 -15.56
N PRO A 203 6.51 -15.69 -16.24
CA PRO A 203 6.89 -15.41 -17.63
C PRO A 203 5.72 -15.32 -18.62
N PHE A 204 4.58 -15.94 -18.30
CA PHE A 204 3.37 -15.93 -19.12
C PHE A 204 2.30 -14.96 -18.64
N ASN A 205 2.39 -14.50 -17.38
CA ASN A 205 1.41 -13.62 -16.75
C ASN A 205 1.92 -12.17 -16.55
N PHE A 206 3.23 -11.94 -16.58
CA PHE A 206 3.79 -10.60 -16.45
C PHE A 206 3.43 -9.72 -17.65
N ASN A 207 3.25 -8.42 -17.42
CA ASN A 207 2.70 -7.50 -18.41
C ASN A 207 3.55 -7.41 -19.70
N PRO A 208 2.95 -7.56 -20.90
CA PRO A 208 1.55 -7.91 -21.16
C PRO A 208 1.26 -9.40 -20.98
N ALA A 209 0.22 -9.75 -20.20
CA ALA A 209 -0.13 -11.14 -19.91
C ALA A 209 -0.59 -11.92 -21.15
N LYS A 210 -0.16 -13.18 -21.25
CA LYS A 210 -0.59 -14.15 -22.26
C LYS A 210 -1.67 -15.11 -21.74
N ILE A 211 -1.78 -15.23 -20.42
CA ILE A 211 -2.76 -16.04 -19.69
C ILE A 211 -3.00 -15.43 -18.30
N PHE A 212 -4.25 -15.41 -17.86
CA PHE A 212 -4.66 -15.05 -16.50
C PHE A 212 -4.82 -16.29 -15.64
N MET A 213 -4.54 -16.17 -14.34
CA MET A 213 -4.71 -17.28 -13.42
C MET A 213 -6.19 -17.61 -13.17
N GLY A 214 -7.06 -16.59 -13.15
CA GLY A 214 -8.48 -16.74 -12.81
C GLY A 214 -8.71 -16.87 -11.30
N ASP A 215 -9.98 -16.91 -10.89
CA ASP A 215 -10.37 -17.09 -9.48
C ASP A 215 -9.85 -18.44 -8.95
N SER A 216 -9.72 -19.45 -9.82
CA SER A 216 -9.07 -20.73 -9.50
C SER A 216 -7.63 -20.58 -8.99
N GLY A 217 -6.84 -19.68 -9.57
CA GLY A 217 -5.45 -19.46 -9.17
C GLY A 217 -5.32 -18.51 -7.99
N SER A 218 -6.03 -17.38 -8.02
CA SER A 218 -5.89 -16.31 -7.04
C SER A 218 -6.43 -16.73 -5.66
N MET A 219 -7.59 -17.38 -5.61
CA MET A 219 -8.15 -17.92 -4.36
C MET A 219 -7.28 -19.05 -3.80
N PHE A 220 -6.81 -19.96 -4.66
CA PHE A 220 -5.90 -21.04 -4.25
C PHE A 220 -4.61 -20.49 -3.62
N LEU A 221 -3.93 -19.55 -4.30
CA LEU A 221 -2.70 -18.95 -3.79
C LEU A 221 -2.94 -18.23 -2.45
N GLY A 222 -4.02 -17.46 -2.34
CA GLY A 222 -4.37 -16.78 -1.09
C GLY A 222 -4.62 -17.74 0.06
N PHE A 223 -5.38 -18.79 -0.16
CA PHE A 223 -5.65 -19.83 0.83
C PHE A 223 -4.39 -20.58 1.25
N ALA A 224 -3.58 -20.98 0.27
CA ALA A 224 -2.35 -21.73 0.50
C ALA A 224 -1.34 -20.91 1.31
N ILE A 225 -1.08 -19.67 0.89
CA ILE A 225 -0.18 -18.75 1.59
C ILE A 225 -0.68 -18.44 3.00
N SER A 226 -1.98 -18.20 3.16
CA SER A 226 -2.58 -17.97 4.47
C SER A 226 -2.34 -19.16 5.41
N SER A 227 -2.55 -20.38 4.92
CA SER A 227 -2.34 -21.60 5.70
C SER A 227 -0.87 -21.77 6.13
N VAL A 228 0.08 -21.53 5.22
CA VAL A 228 1.52 -21.59 5.53
C VAL A 228 1.93 -20.50 6.51
N ALA A 229 1.43 -19.28 6.36
CA ALA A 229 1.71 -18.17 7.27
C ALA A 229 1.23 -18.45 8.70
N LEU A 230 0.08 -19.12 8.86
CA LEU A 230 -0.46 -19.52 10.16
C LEU A 230 0.40 -20.57 10.86
N MET A 231 0.95 -21.56 10.14
CA MET A 231 1.87 -22.54 10.73
C MET A 231 3.09 -21.88 11.39
N GLY A 232 3.54 -20.74 10.85
CA GLY A 232 4.65 -19.95 11.40
C GLY A 232 4.37 -19.34 12.77
N THR A 233 3.09 -19.15 13.14
CA THR A 233 2.72 -18.65 14.47
C THR A 233 3.03 -19.66 15.56
N SER A 234 2.82 -20.95 15.28
CA SER A 234 3.01 -22.04 16.24
C SER A 234 4.48 -22.33 16.54
N ALA A 235 5.36 -21.97 15.62
CA ALA A 235 6.77 -22.32 15.70
C ALA A 235 7.62 -21.25 16.42
N ARG A 236 7.03 -20.10 16.76
CA ARG A 236 7.74 -18.99 17.41
C ARG A 236 7.54 -18.98 18.92
N THR A 237 8.64 -19.03 19.65
CA THR A 237 8.72 -18.95 21.11
C THR A 237 8.49 -17.54 21.68
N PHE A 238 8.25 -16.51 20.85
CA PHE A 238 8.18 -15.13 21.33
C PHE A 238 6.98 -14.86 22.27
N SER A 239 7.19 -13.87 23.14
CA SER A 239 6.30 -13.37 24.19
C SER A 239 5.26 -12.36 23.65
N ASN A 240 3.98 -12.65 23.90
CA ASN A 240 2.76 -11.91 23.54
C ASN A 240 2.17 -12.14 22.13
N ILE A 241 0.83 -12.05 22.05
CA ILE A 241 0.03 -12.30 20.83
C ILE A 241 0.29 -11.31 19.70
N LEU A 242 0.67 -10.06 20.02
CA LEU A 242 0.94 -9.02 19.04
C LEU A 242 2.16 -9.40 18.18
N VAL A 243 3.19 -9.95 18.82
CA VAL A 243 4.39 -10.44 18.15
C VAL A 243 4.07 -11.65 17.27
N THR A 244 3.30 -12.61 17.78
CA THR A 244 2.90 -13.82 17.06
C THR A 244 2.23 -13.48 15.73
N LEU A 245 1.42 -12.42 15.70
CA LEU A 245 0.69 -11.97 14.52
C LEU A 245 1.44 -10.93 13.66
N ALA A 246 2.46 -10.26 14.21
CA ALA A 246 3.17 -9.19 13.50
C ALA A 246 3.83 -9.67 12.20
N VAL A 247 4.56 -10.79 12.24
CA VAL A 247 5.29 -11.27 11.06
C VAL A 247 4.37 -11.72 9.91
N PRO A 248 3.33 -12.56 10.12
CA PRO A 248 2.45 -12.92 9.01
C PRO A 248 1.73 -11.68 8.46
N VAL A 249 1.36 -10.70 9.28
CA VAL A 249 0.79 -9.42 8.82
C VAL A 249 1.80 -8.63 7.98
N LEU A 250 3.07 -8.52 8.40
CA LEU A 250 4.11 -7.79 7.66
C LEU A 250 4.45 -8.45 6.32
N ILE A 251 4.59 -9.78 6.29
CA ILE A 251 4.83 -10.53 5.06
C ILE A 251 3.66 -10.31 4.08
N LEU A 252 2.43 -10.28 4.58
CA LEU A 252 1.20 -10.08 3.82
C LEU A 252 0.73 -8.62 3.75
N ALA A 253 1.63 -7.66 4.02
CA ALA A 253 1.25 -6.26 4.18
C ALA A 253 0.55 -5.69 2.94
N VAL A 254 1.01 -6.04 1.72
CA VAL A 254 0.42 -5.52 0.47
C VAL A 254 -1.01 -6.01 0.24
N PRO A 255 -1.31 -7.33 0.23
CA PRO A 255 -2.70 -7.82 0.12
C PRO A 255 -3.63 -7.27 1.22
N ILE A 256 -3.15 -7.24 2.47
CA ILE A 256 -3.92 -6.73 3.61
C ILE A 256 -4.21 -5.24 3.44
N PHE A 257 -3.20 -4.45 3.09
CA PHE A 257 -3.32 -3.01 2.89
C PHE A 257 -4.30 -2.67 1.77
N ASP A 258 -4.20 -3.33 0.61
CA ASP A 258 -5.10 -3.08 -0.52
C ASP A 258 -6.57 -3.36 -0.15
N THR A 259 -6.82 -4.51 0.47
CA THR A 259 -8.16 -4.92 0.92
C THR A 259 -8.71 -3.98 1.98
N ALA A 260 -7.88 -3.57 2.95
CA ALA A 260 -8.25 -2.62 3.98
C ALA A 260 -8.60 -1.24 3.39
N LEU A 261 -7.78 -0.75 2.47
CA LEU A 261 -8.00 0.53 1.78
C LEU A 261 -9.33 0.53 1.03
N VAL A 262 -9.58 -0.50 0.23
CA VAL A 262 -10.82 -0.65 -0.55
C VAL A 262 -12.04 -0.75 0.36
N THR A 263 -11.97 -1.62 1.36
CA THR A 263 -13.07 -1.83 2.33
C THR A 263 -13.42 -0.55 3.07
N PHE A 264 -12.41 0.15 3.61
CA PHE A 264 -12.59 1.40 4.34
C PHE A 264 -13.18 2.49 3.43
N MET A 265 -12.65 2.65 2.22
CA MET A 265 -13.11 3.68 1.29
C MET A 265 -14.53 3.40 0.79
N ARG A 266 -14.91 2.15 0.57
CA ARG A 266 -16.28 1.78 0.19
C ARG A 266 -17.25 2.03 1.33
N SER A 267 -16.91 1.65 2.56
CA SER A 267 -17.74 1.88 3.74
C SER A 267 -18.04 3.36 3.96
N ILE A 268 -17.00 4.21 3.91
CA ILE A 268 -17.16 5.68 4.02
C ILE A 268 -18.08 6.22 2.91
N ASN A 269 -17.87 5.75 1.68
CA ASN A 269 -18.65 6.20 0.52
C ASN A 269 -20.03 5.51 0.37
N GLY A 270 -20.40 4.60 1.28
CA GLY A 270 -21.68 3.87 1.22
C GLY A 270 -21.79 2.88 0.05
N ARG A 271 -20.66 2.39 -0.47
CA ARG A 271 -20.61 1.35 -1.51
C ARG A 271 -20.51 -0.04 -0.88
N SER A 272 -21.03 -1.06 -1.56
CA SER A 272 -20.92 -2.45 -1.11
C SER A 272 -19.47 -2.93 -1.14
N ILE A 273 -19.02 -3.58 -0.07
CA ILE A 273 -17.67 -4.15 0.04
C ILE A 273 -17.53 -5.39 -0.87
N LEU A 274 -18.62 -6.11 -1.11
CA LEU A 274 -18.66 -7.40 -1.84
C LEU A 274 -18.63 -7.27 -3.37
N GLN A 275 -18.68 -6.04 -3.90
CA GLN A 275 -18.71 -5.79 -5.35
C GLN A 275 -17.29 -5.57 -5.89
N GLY A 276 -16.94 -6.11 -7.06
CA GLY A 276 -15.64 -5.78 -7.70
C GLY A 276 -15.58 -4.32 -8.15
N GLY A 277 -14.39 -3.70 -8.18
CA GLY A 277 -14.24 -2.29 -8.55
C GLY A 277 -12.79 -1.89 -8.91
N LYS A 278 -12.60 -0.66 -9.41
CA LYS A 278 -11.28 -0.09 -9.79
C LYS A 278 -10.65 0.79 -8.70
N ASP A 279 -11.01 0.55 -7.46
CA ASP A 279 -10.65 1.38 -6.31
C ASP A 279 -9.47 0.84 -5.48
N HIS A 280 -8.84 -0.23 -5.99
CA HIS A 280 -7.60 -0.83 -5.47
C HIS A 280 -6.42 0.16 -5.52
N ALA A 281 -5.46 -0.05 -4.62
CA ALA A 281 -4.20 0.70 -4.55
C ALA A 281 -3.47 0.66 -5.89
N SER A 282 -3.48 -0.48 -6.56
CA SER A 282 -2.88 -0.71 -7.88
C SER A 282 -3.45 0.25 -8.94
N HIS A 283 -4.78 0.35 -9.06
CA HIS A 283 -5.44 1.28 -9.97
C HIS A 283 -5.26 2.75 -9.59
N ARG A 284 -5.21 3.06 -8.29
CA ARG A 284 -4.91 4.43 -7.81
C ARG A 284 -3.50 4.86 -8.20
N LEU A 285 -2.52 3.96 -8.10
CA LEU A 285 -1.14 4.19 -8.54
C LEU A 285 -1.03 4.43 -10.05
N VAL A 286 -1.78 3.67 -10.87
CA VAL A 286 -1.87 3.94 -12.31
C VAL A 286 -2.56 5.28 -12.60
N SER A 287 -3.60 5.64 -11.83
CA SER A 287 -4.30 6.93 -11.96
C SER A 287 -3.41 8.13 -11.61
N LEU A 288 -2.38 7.93 -10.77
CA LEU A 288 -1.32 8.91 -10.53
C LEU A 288 -0.31 9.03 -11.69
N GLY A 289 -0.41 8.18 -12.70
CA GLY A 289 0.37 8.21 -13.94
C GLY A 289 1.54 7.22 -14.00
N LEU A 290 1.63 6.29 -13.04
CA LEU A 290 2.55 5.14 -13.20
C LEU A 290 2.05 4.21 -14.30
N SER A 291 2.97 3.59 -15.03
CA SER A 291 2.61 2.46 -15.90
C SER A 291 2.27 1.24 -15.06
N GLU A 292 1.54 0.30 -15.65
CA GLU A 292 1.18 -0.96 -14.98
C GLU A 292 2.42 -1.71 -14.48
N LYS A 293 3.43 -1.87 -15.34
CA LYS A 293 4.72 -2.46 -14.99
C LYS A 293 5.36 -1.78 -13.78
N LYS A 294 5.42 -0.44 -13.78
CA LYS A 294 6.01 0.32 -12.67
C LYS A 294 5.22 0.15 -11.38
N THR A 295 3.89 0.09 -11.47
CA THR A 295 3.00 -0.14 -10.32
C THR A 295 3.24 -1.51 -9.70
N VAL A 296 3.29 -2.57 -10.52
CA VAL A 296 3.56 -3.94 -10.06
C VAL A 296 4.94 -4.04 -9.41
N LEU A 297 5.99 -3.50 -10.04
CA LEU A 297 7.35 -3.49 -9.48
C LEU A 297 7.45 -2.69 -8.17
N LEU A 298 6.73 -1.58 -8.05
CA LEU A 298 6.66 -0.82 -6.80
C LEU A 298 6.03 -1.67 -5.69
N LEU A 299 4.91 -2.34 -5.96
CA LEU A 299 4.24 -3.21 -4.99
C LEU A 299 5.12 -4.42 -4.61
N TYR A 300 5.90 -4.97 -5.54
CA TYR A 300 6.90 -5.99 -5.23
C TYR A 300 7.98 -5.47 -4.28
N ALA A 301 8.55 -4.29 -4.57
CA ALA A 301 9.56 -3.68 -3.72
C ALA A 301 9.03 -3.45 -2.30
N ILE A 302 7.81 -2.93 -2.17
CA ILE A 302 7.12 -2.74 -0.89
C ILE A 302 6.95 -4.07 -0.15
N SER A 303 6.52 -5.14 -0.85
CA SER A 303 6.37 -6.47 -0.26
C SER A 303 7.71 -7.05 0.21
N ILE A 304 8.79 -6.88 -0.55
CA ILE A 304 10.14 -7.30 -0.16
C ILE A 304 10.61 -6.53 1.08
N ILE A 305 10.41 -5.22 1.14
CA ILE A 305 10.79 -4.39 2.29
C ILE A 305 10.06 -4.86 3.55
N PHE A 306 8.72 -5.01 3.50
CA PHE A 306 7.97 -5.45 4.67
C PHE A 306 8.30 -6.89 5.07
N GLY A 307 8.46 -7.80 4.10
CA GLY A 307 8.93 -9.16 4.35
C GLY A 307 10.31 -9.19 5.02
N SER A 308 11.24 -8.35 4.57
CA SER A 308 12.58 -8.24 5.17
C SER A 308 12.54 -7.71 6.60
N VAL A 309 11.71 -6.70 6.89
CA VAL A 309 11.46 -6.22 8.27
C VAL A 309 10.88 -7.34 9.12
N ALA A 310 9.98 -8.14 8.56
CA ALA A 310 9.38 -9.28 9.24
C ALA A 310 10.39 -10.39 9.58
N LEU A 311 11.41 -10.61 8.73
CA LEU A 311 12.50 -11.57 9.00
C LEU A 311 13.49 -11.02 10.03
N ALA A 312 13.85 -9.74 9.92
CA ALA A 312 14.73 -9.06 10.87
C ALA A 312 14.17 -9.12 12.29
N TYR A 313 12.84 -9.16 12.45
CA TYR A 313 12.16 -9.40 13.72
C TYR A 313 12.82 -10.47 14.58
N SER A 314 13.18 -11.60 13.98
CA SER A 314 13.71 -12.76 14.69
C SER A 314 15.10 -12.55 15.31
N ARG A 315 15.80 -11.47 14.93
CA ARG A 315 17.18 -11.17 15.33
C ARG A 315 17.31 -9.85 16.08
N LEU A 316 16.26 -9.03 16.08
CA LEU A 316 16.27 -7.70 16.67
C LEU A 316 15.67 -7.73 18.07
N ASN A 317 16.15 -6.83 18.94
CA ASN A 317 15.54 -6.61 20.25
C ASN A 317 14.05 -6.24 20.06
N ILE A 318 13.17 -6.74 20.92
CA ILE A 318 11.72 -6.48 20.92
C ILE A 318 11.41 -5.00 20.71
N LEU A 319 12.21 -4.14 21.31
CA LEU A 319 12.09 -2.71 21.21
C LEU A 319 12.27 -2.18 19.80
N VAL A 320 13.36 -2.58 19.15
CA VAL A 320 13.70 -2.14 17.79
C VAL A 320 12.57 -2.58 16.86
N VAL A 321 12.00 -3.77 17.11
CA VAL A 321 10.83 -4.18 16.36
C VAL A 321 9.66 -3.26 16.63
N THR A 322 9.27 -3.04 17.88
CA THR A 322 8.07 -2.26 18.18
C THR A 322 8.12 -0.91 17.47
N VAL A 323 9.31 -0.28 17.43
CA VAL A 323 9.56 0.95 16.66
C VAL A 323 9.40 0.72 15.15
N LEU A 324 10.02 -0.32 14.57
CA LEU A 324 9.91 -0.62 13.14
C LEU A 324 8.47 -0.93 12.71
N VAL A 325 7.75 -1.79 13.44
CA VAL A 325 6.33 -2.13 13.16
C VAL A 325 5.46 -0.89 13.23
N THR A 326 5.68 -0.06 14.24
CA THR A 326 5.00 1.25 14.36
C THR A 326 5.24 2.10 13.14
N LEU A 327 6.52 2.29 12.77
CA LEU A 327 6.90 3.09 11.61
C LEU A 327 6.23 2.56 10.34
N VAL A 328 6.23 1.23 10.16
CA VAL A 328 5.59 0.55 9.04
C VAL A 328 4.08 0.82 9.00
N ILE A 329 3.37 0.65 10.12
CA ILE A 329 1.92 0.91 10.20
C ILE A 329 1.63 2.37 9.85
N VAL A 330 2.44 3.30 10.38
CA VAL A 330 2.33 4.73 10.08
C VAL A 330 2.53 4.95 8.58
N VAL A 331 3.59 4.40 7.99
CA VAL A 331 3.87 4.48 6.54
C VAL A 331 2.68 3.99 5.72
N LEU A 332 2.12 2.82 6.07
CA LEU A 332 0.97 2.24 5.39
C LEU A 332 -0.28 3.12 5.52
N VAL A 333 -0.60 3.59 6.72
CA VAL A 333 -1.76 4.46 6.96
C VAL A 333 -1.66 5.73 6.12
N PHE A 334 -0.51 6.40 6.13
CA PHE A 334 -0.26 7.59 5.32
C PHE A 334 -0.31 7.32 3.83
N PHE A 335 0.31 6.23 3.38
CA PHE A 335 0.25 5.84 1.98
C PHE A 335 -1.20 5.57 1.56
N GLY A 336 -2.00 4.93 2.42
CA GLY A 336 -3.43 4.72 2.23
C GLY A 336 -4.23 6.02 2.15
N MET A 337 -3.96 6.97 3.05
CA MET A 337 -4.58 8.30 3.00
C MET A 337 -4.24 9.04 1.71
N PHE A 338 -2.96 9.06 1.33
CA PHE A 338 -2.50 9.67 0.09
C PHE A 338 -3.21 9.05 -1.13
N LEU A 339 -3.25 7.72 -1.21
CA LEU A 339 -3.99 7.02 -2.27
C LEU A 339 -5.49 7.29 -2.21
N SER A 340 -6.07 7.52 -1.03
CA SER A 340 -7.49 7.82 -0.86
C SER A 340 -7.91 9.14 -1.50
N GLU A 341 -7.00 10.10 -1.64
CA GLU A 341 -7.23 11.39 -2.32
C GLU A 341 -7.24 11.27 -3.85
N VAL A 342 -6.67 10.18 -4.38
CA VAL A 342 -6.65 9.94 -5.82
C VAL A 342 -8.06 9.62 -6.29
N LYS A 343 -8.59 10.48 -7.17
CA LYS A 343 -9.87 10.25 -7.83
C LYS A 343 -9.73 9.04 -8.77
N THR A 344 -10.51 7.99 -8.53
CA THR A 344 -10.56 6.80 -9.38
C THR A 344 -11.62 6.98 -10.47
N TYR A 345 -11.36 6.47 -11.67
CA TYR A 345 -12.19 6.62 -12.88
C TYR A 345 -13.65 6.09 -12.81
N SER A 346 -14.07 5.45 -11.71
CA SER A 346 -15.42 4.86 -11.59
C SER A 346 -16.48 5.88 -11.13
N ASN A 347 -17.16 6.43 -12.15
CA ASN A 347 -18.46 7.13 -12.13
C ASN A 347 -18.67 8.09 -10.96
N GLU A 348 -18.31 9.37 -11.16
CA GLU A 348 -18.82 10.48 -10.32
C GLU A 348 -20.33 10.37 -10.12
N ARG A 349 -21.07 9.92 -11.15
CA ARG A 349 -22.51 9.64 -11.08
C ARG A 349 -22.92 8.59 -10.05
N GLU A 350 -22.13 7.52 -9.84
CA GLU A 350 -22.42 6.51 -8.82
C GLU A 350 -22.06 6.99 -7.42
N ILE A 351 -20.96 7.72 -7.27
CA ILE A 351 -20.58 8.34 -5.98
C ILE A 351 -21.62 9.39 -5.60
N GLU A 352 -22.06 10.20 -6.56
CA GLU A 352 -23.10 11.20 -6.38
C GLU A 352 -24.47 10.57 -6.12
N ALA A 353 -24.85 9.49 -6.82
CA ALA A 353 -26.09 8.77 -6.55
C ALA A 353 -26.09 8.14 -5.14
N ALA A 354 -24.98 7.50 -4.74
CA ALA A 354 -24.81 6.96 -3.40
C ALA A 354 -24.80 8.06 -2.33
N ARG A 355 -24.13 9.19 -2.58
CA ARG A 355 -24.15 10.37 -1.70
C ARG A 355 -25.55 10.96 -1.59
N ARG A 356 -26.26 11.17 -2.70
CA ARG A 356 -27.65 11.68 -2.72
C ARG A 356 -28.59 10.75 -1.94
N LYS A 357 -28.44 9.43 -2.10
CA LYS A 357 -29.21 8.45 -1.31
C LYS A 357 -28.94 8.55 0.19
N LYS A 358 -27.67 8.78 0.60
CA LYS A 358 -27.27 8.95 2.00
C LYS A 358 -27.63 10.33 2.58
N ILE A 359 -27.66 11.38 1.75
CA ILE A 359 -28.11 12.75 2.10
C ILE A 359 -29.61 12.74 2.38
N SER A 360 -30.39 11.96 1.62
CA SER A 360 -31.83 11.75 1.86
C SER A 360 -32.13 11.08 3.21
N GLU A 361 -31.17 10.41 3.84
CA GLU A 361 -31.32 9.71 5.13
C GLU A 361 -30.90 10.55 6.36
N GLY A 362 -30.69 11.86 6.22
CA GLY A 362 -30.56 12.78 7.36
C GLY A 362 -29.28 12.65 8.21
N LYS A 363 -28.23 11.96 7.75
CA LYS A 363 -26.96 11.83 8.50
C LYS A 363 -26.04 13.05 8.33
N VAL A 364 -26.44 14.19 8.92
CA VAL A 364 -25.70 15.47 8.90
C VAL A 364 -24.29 15.34 9.51
N ILE A 365 -24.13 14.55 10.56
CA ILE A 365 -22.84 14.35 11.27
C ILE A 365 -21.78 13.71 10.35
N LEU A 366 -22.18 12.76 9.50
CA LEU A 366 -21.27 12.10 8.56
C LEU A 366 -20.76 13.07 7.49
N ASN A 367 -21.60 14.03 7.10
CA ASN A 367 -21.25 15.05 6.09
C ASN A 367 -20.28 16.10 6.63
N THR A 368 -20.39 16.50 7.90
CA THR A 368 -19.41 17.40 8.55
C THR A 368 -18.04 16.73 8.70
N LEU A 369 -18.00 15.45 9.08
CA LEU A 369 -16.76 14.65 9.14
C LEU A 369 -16.12 14.46 7.75
N LEU A 370 -16.94 14.39 6.68
CA LEU A 370 -16.48 14.29 5.30
C LEU A 370 -15.84 15.59 4.79
N LEU A 371 -16.31 16.76 5.23
CA LEU A 371 -15.76 18.07 4.84
C LEU A 371 -14.37 18.34 5.44
N TYR A 372 -14.10 17.83 6.65
CA TYR A 372 -12.82 17.98 7.36
C TYR A 372 -11.95 16.71 7.34
N LYS A 373 -12.23 15.76 6.44
CA LYS A 373 -11.64 14.41 6.43
C LYS A 373 -10.11 14.39 6.57
N ALA A 374 -9.42 15.28 5.87
CA ALA A 374 -7.97 15.40 5.90
C ALA A 374 -7.43 15.85 7.28
N GLN A 375 -8.07 16.86 7.89
CA GLN A 375 -7.66 17.41 9.18
C GLN A 375 -7.93 16.41 10.31
N ILE A 376 -9.10 15.79 10.30
CA ILE A 376 -9.48 14.76 11.28
C ILE A 376 -8.55 13.56 11.19
N ALA A 377 -8.24 13.09 9.97
CA ALA A 377 -7.30 12.00 9.77
C ALA A 377 -5.89 12.35 10.30
N THR A 378 -5.44 13.59 10.11
CA THR A 378 -4.16 14.08 10.64
C THR A 378 -4.16 14.09 12.17
N ILE A 379 -5.24 14.55 12.81
CA ILE A 379 -5.38 14.54 14.28
C ILE A 379 -5.37 13.11 14.82
N ILE A 380 -6.11 12.19 14.19
CA ILE A 380 -6.14 10.77 14.58
C ILE A 380 -4.75 10.15 14.47
N ILE A 381 -3.99 10.49 13.43
CA ILE A 381 -2.63 9.98 13.27
C ILE A 381 -1.71 10.56 14.33
N ASP A 382 -1.74 11.87 14.54
CA ASP A 382 -0.89 12.49 15.55
C ASP A 382 -1.21 11.93 16.95
N PHE A 383 -2.50 11.67 17.25
CA PHE A 383 -2.93 10.93 18.44
C PHE A 383 -2.25 9.56 18.54
N LEU A 384 -2.33 8.74 17.49
CA LEU A 384 -1.69 7.41 17.46
C LEU A 384 -0.17 7.53 17.61
N LEU A 385 0.47 8.47 16.93
CA LEU A 385 1.91 8.70 16.99
C LEU A 385 2.36 9.13 18.39
N ILE A 386 1.59 9.99 19.07
CA ILE A 386 1.85 10.39 20.47
C ILE A 386 1.75 9.18 21.39
N CYS A 387 0.68 8.37 21.27
CA CYS A 387 0.50 7.17 22.07
C CYS A 387 1.68 6.21 21.90
N ILE A 388 2.10 5.99 20.65
CA ILE A 388 3.16 5.04 20.35
C ILE A 388 4.53 5.59 20.75
N ALA A 389 4.81 6.89 20.55
CA ALA A 389 6.03 7.53 21.00
C ALA A 389 6.18 7.40 22.53
N TYR A 390 5.12 7.68 23.28
CA TYR A 390 5.15 7.63 24.74
C TYR A 390 5.31 6.19 25.26
N TYR A 391 4.57 5.24 24.69
CA TYR A 391 4.73 3.81 25.03
C TYR A 391 6.14 3.30 24.70
N SER A 392 6.66 3.66 23.52
CA SER A 392 8.02 3.30 23.09
C SER A 392 9.09 3.95 23.98
N ALA A 393 8.83 5.13 24.54
CA ALA A 393 9.74 5.78 25.47
C ALA A 393 9.89 5.01 26.80
N TYR A 394 8.80 4.42 27.31
CA TYR A 394 8.88 3.51 28.45
C TYR A 394 9.63 2.22 28.11
N LEU A 395 9.34 1.60 26.96
CA LEU A 395 10.09 0.43 26.51
C LEU A 395 11.59 0.73 26.39
N LEU A 396 11.96 1.89 25.81
CA LEU A 396 13.35 2.33 25.65
C LEU A 396 14.03 2.62 26.97
N ARG A 397 13.29 3.16 27.93
CA ARG A 397 13.87 3.47 29.23
C ARG A 397 14.19 2.23 30.06
N PHE A 398 13.36 1.20 29.93
CA PHE A 398 13.38 0.01 30.79
C PHE A 398 13.72 -1.27 30.03
N ASP A 399 14.51 -1.16 28.95
CA ASP A 399 15.04 -2.29 28.17
C ASP A 399 13.98 -3.32 27.72
N GLY A 400 12.78 -2.83 27.41
CA GLY A 400 11.65 -3.62 26.94
C GLY A 400 10.80 -4.29 28.04
N ILE A 401 11.18 -4.18 29.32
CA ILE A 401 10.46 -4.77 30.45
C ILE A 401 9.87 -3.66 31.32
N ILE A 402 8.56 -3.46 31.22
CA ILE A 402 7.85 -2.45 32.01
C ILE A 402 7.32 -3.12 33.29
N SER A 403 7.83 -2.74 34.46
CA SER A 403 7.29 -3.19 35.75
C SER A 403 5.85 -2.71 35.95
N ASP A 404 5.06 -3.42 36.78
CA ASP A 404 3.66 -3.04 37.05
C ASP A 404 3.53 -1.60 37.57
N HIS A 405 4.49 -1.16 38.38
CA HIS A 405 4.56 0.22 38.84
C HIS A 405 4.71 1.21 37.67
N ASN A 406 5.67 0.98 36.78
CA ASN A 406 5.88 1.82 35.60
C ASN A 406 4.72 1.77 34.61
N TYR A 407 4.05 0.63 34.50
CA TYR A 407 2.85 0.48 33.68
C TYR A 407 1.68 1.32 34.23
N ASN A 408 1.51 1.36 35.55
CA ASN A 408 0.53 2.23 36.19
C ASN A 408 0.86 3.72 36.00
N LEU A 409 2.14 4.10 36.07
CA LEU A 409 2.57 5.47 35.76
C LEU A 409 2.27 5.84 34.30
N LEU A 410 2.58 4.95 33.36
CA LEU A 410 2.26 5.13 31.94
C LEU A 410 0.75 5.31 31.74
N LYS A 411 -0.06 4.40 32.30
CA LYS A 411 -1.53 4.41 32.15
C LYS A 411 -2.16 5.68 32.71
N THR A 412 -1.66 6.18 33.84
CA THR A 412 -2.20 7.39 34.50
C THR A 412 -1.75 8.68 33.81
N SER A 413 -0.53 8.73 33.27
CA SER A 413 0.03 9.93 32.62
C SER A 413 -0.35 10.07 31.13
N LEU A 414 -0.53 8.96 30.40
CA LEU A 414 -0.78 8.96 28.96
C LEU A 414 -1.97 9.82 28.52
N PRO A 415 -3.17 9.76 29.15
CA PRO A 415 -4.30 10.59 28.74
C PRO A 415 -3.99 12.09 28.79
N TRP A 416 -3.25 12.54 29.79
CA TRP A 416 -2.86 13.94 29.96
C TRP A 416 -1.86 14.38 28.90
N ILE A 417 -0.88 13.53 28.59
CA ILE A 417 0.10 13.81 27.54
C ILE A 417 -0.58 13.96 26.18
N ILE A 418 -1.55 13.10 25.88
CA ILE A 418 -2.34 13.18 24.65
C ILE A 418 -3.08 14.52 24.58
N VAL A 419 -3.86 14.85 25.62
CA VAL A 419 -4.68 16.08 25.65
C VAL A 419 -3.80 17.31 25.52
N ILE A 420 -2.71 17.39 26.29
CA ILE A 420 -1.79 18.53 26.29
C ILE A 420 -1.12 18.67 24.92
N LYS A 421 -0.53 17.60 24.38
CA LYS A 421 0.17 17.66 23.09
C LYS A 421 -0.78 18.01 21.95
N LEU A 422 -1.97 17.42 21.88
CA LEU A 422 -2.94 17.74 20.83
C LEU A 422 -3.44 19.20 20.93
N ALA A 423 -3.68 19.71 22.14
CA ALA A 423 -4.06 21.10 22.35
C ALA A 423 -2.94 22.07 21.89
N VAL A 424 -1.68 21.74 22.22
CA VAL A 424 -0.52 22.52 21.78
C VAL A 424 -0.34 22.43 20.26
N PHE A 425 -0.51 21.26 19.66
CA PHE A 425 -0.41 21.09 18.20
C PHE A 425 -1.47 21.91 17.47
N TYR A 426 -2.68 21.97 18.03
CA TYR A 426 -3.75 22.85 17.55
C TYR A 426 -3.37 24.33 17.66
N TYR A 427 -2.84 24.76 18.81
CA TYR A 427 -2.40 26.14 19.04
C TYR A 427 -1.31 26.58 18.06
N PHE A 428 -0.28 25.73 17.85
CA PHE A 428 0.77 25.95 16.86
C PHE A 428 0.31 25.72 15.41
N SER A 429 -1.00 25.56 15.18
CA SER A 429 -1.63 25.48 13.86
C SER A 429 -1.13 24.32 12.98
N LEU A 430 -0.71 23.20 13.57
CA LEU A 430 -0.27 22.01 12.82
C LEU A 430 -1.38 21.37 11.98
N TYR A 431 -2.65 21.76 12.20
CA TYR A 431 -3.84 21.20 11.52
C TYR A 431 -4.48 22.14 10.49
N ARG A 432 -3.95 23.36 10.27
CA ARG A 432 -4.60 24.36 9.38
C ARG A 432 -4.50 24.07 7.87
N GLY A 433 -3.85 22.99 7.44
CA GLY A 433 -3.97 22.47 6.06
C GLY A 433 -2.83 21.57 5.61
N MET A 434 -3.13 20.39 5.06
CA MET A 434 -2.13 19.40 4.61
C MET A 434 -1.30 19.84 3.39
N ARG A 435 -1.74 20.86 2.63
CA ARG A 435 -1.16 21.25 1.33
C ARG A 435 -0.08 22.34 1.38
N HIS A 436 0.23 22.89 2.56
CA HIS A 436 1.13 24.04 2.68
C HIS A 436 2.46 23.75 3.38
N PHE A 437 2.74 22.48 3.73
CA PHE A 437 4.00 22.06 4.35
C PHE A 437 5.18 22.11 3.35
N THR A 438 5.54 23.32 2.94
CA THR A 438 6.44 23.62 1.82
C THR A 438 7.80 24.14 2.26
N SER A 439 8.03 24.48 3.54
CA SER A 439 9.24 25.21 3.93
C SER A 439 9.87 24.80 5.27
N VAL A 440 11.09 25.30 5.54
CA VAL A 440 11.79 25.20 6.83
C VAL A 440 10.92 25.70 8.00
N SER A 441 10.00 26.64 7.74
CA SER A 441 9.05 27.15 8.74
C SER A 441 8.16 26.04 9.33
N ASP A 442 7.85 25.01 8.56
CA ASP A 442 6.99 23.93 9.01
C ASP A 442 7.73 23.00 9.98
N PHE A 443 9.00 22.72 9.69
CA PHE A 443 9.86 21.97 10.61
C PHE A 443 10.04 22.74 11.93
N ILE A 444 10.25 24.05 11.84
CA ILE A 444 10.31 24.92 13.03
C ILE A 444 8.98 24.87 13.81
N SER A 445 7.84 24.85 13.12
CA SER A 445 6.53 24.79 13.76
C SER A 445 6.29 23.45 14.46
N VAL A 446 6.69 22.34 13.83
CA VAL A 446 6.67 21.00 14.45
C VAL A 446 7.59 20.97 15.68
N PHE A 447 8.81 21.48 15.56
CA PHE A 447 9.76 21.53 16.66
C PHE A 447 9.23 22.33 17.85
N LYS A 448 8.67 23.52 17.60
CA LYS A 448 8.04 24.37 18.63
C LYS A 448 6.84 23.70 19.27
N ALA A 449 5.97 23.07 18.48
CA ALA A 449 4.77 22.40 18.99
C ALA A 449 5.11 21.18 19.85
N VAL A 450 6.04 20.34 19.39
CA VAL A 450 6.49 19.15 20.13
C VAL A 450 7.25 19.56 21.38
N GLY A 451 8.17 20.53 21.28
CA GLY A 451 8.89 21.09 22.43
C GLY A 451 7.95 21.69 23.48
N GLY A 452 7.05 22.58 23.05
CA GLY A 452 6.05 23.19 23.94
C GLY A 452 5.12 22.16 24.58
N GLY A 453 4.68 21.16 23.81
CA GLY A 453 3.83 20.07 24.30
C GLY A 453 4.52 19.20 25.35
N SER A 454 5.78 18.84 25.13
CA SER A 454 6.57 18.07 26.10
C SER A 454 6.88 18.88 27.36
N VAL A 455 7.23 20.16 27.25
CA VAL A 455 7.46 21.03 28.42
C VAL A 455 6.17 21.17 29.24
N LEU A 456 5.04 21.47 28.60
CA LEU A 456 3.75 21.56 29.30
C LEU A 456 3.33 20.24 29.93
N SER A 457 3.61 19.10 29.28
CA SER A 457 3.33 17.77 29.85
C SER A 457 4.16 17.53 31.11
N ILE A 458 5.45 17.87 31.09
CA ILE A 458 6.34 17.74 32.26
C ILE A 458 5.86 18.65 33.39
N LEU A 459 5.52 19.92 33.09
CA LEU A 459 5.01 20.86 34.09
C LEU A 459 3.69 20.37 34.72
N PHE A 460 2.76 19.88 33.90
CA PHE A 460 1.50 19.33 34.37
C PHE A 460 1.70 18.13 35.29
N ILE A 461 2.56 17.18 34.88
CA ILE A 461 2.86 15.99 35.68
C ILE A 461 3.59 16.36 36.98
N THR A 462 4.46 17.37 36.93
CA THR A 462 5.13 17.91 38.13
C THR A 462 4.12 18.56 39.07
N PHE A 463 3.15 19.31 38.57
CA PHE A 463 2.16 20.00 39.40
C PHE A 463 1.16 19.04 40.05
N ILE A 464 0.62 18.09 39.28
CA ILE A 464 -0.45 17.18 39.74
C ILE A 464 0.12 15.98 40.50
N PHE A 465 1.16 15.34 39.96
CA PHE A 465 1.70 14.09 40.49
C PHE A 465 3.01 14.29 41.27
N ARG A 466 3.45 15.54 41.47
CA ARG A 466 4.72 15.92 42.11
C ARG A 466 5.95 15.27 41.48
N PHE A 467 5.82 14.80 40.23
CA PHE A 467 6.82 14.01 39.51
C PHE A 467 7.36 12.79 40.31
N LYS A 468 6.61 12.32 41.32
CA LYS A 468 7.04 11.22 42.17
C LYS A 468 7.13 9.95 41.33
N ASP A 469 8.25 9.25 41.43
CA ASP A 469 8.55 7.98 40.75
C ASP A 469 8.61 8.03 39.21
N HIS A 470 8.45 9.20 38.58
CA HIS A 470 8.56 9.35 37.13
C HIS A 470 10.00 9.51 36.67
N SER A 471 10.41 8.74 35.66
CA SER A 471 11.75 8.84 35.06
C SER A 471 11.84 10.02 34.08
N ARG A 472 12.71 10.99 34.36
CA ARG A 472 12.98 12.16 33.48
C ARG A 472 13.40 11.76 32.07
N VAL A 473 14.16 10.66 31.96
CA VAL A 473 14.66 10.13 30.69
C VAL A 473 13.52 9.68 29.78
N VAL A 474 12.39 9.20 30.33
CA VAL A 474 11.21 8.83 29.51
C VAL A 474 10.70 10.04 28.73
N PHE A 475 10.59 11.20 29.36
CA PHE A 475 10.09 12.41 28.70
C PHE A 475 11.05 12.95 27.63
N ILE A 476 12.36 12.77 27.82
CA ILE A 476 13.37 13.14 26.81
C ILE A 476 13.24 12.21 25.60
N ILE A 477 13.13 10.90 25.82
CA ILE A 477 12.95 9.92 24.75
C ILE A 477 11.62 10.15 24.03
N ASP A 478 10.53 10.38 24.78
CA ASP A 478 9.21 10.70 24.23
C ASP A 478 9.23 11.96 23.38
N TRP A 479 9.90 13.03 23.82
CA TRP A 479 10.08 14.25 23.03
C TRP A 479 10.79 13.96 21.71
N LEU A 480 11.91 13.23 21.76
CA LEU A 480 12.69 12.87 20.57
C LEU A 480 11.88 12.00 19.59
N LEU A 481 11.20 10.97 20.10
CA LEU A 481 10.38 10.07 19.29
C LEU A 481 9.15 10.78 18.70
N THR A 482 8.47 11.61 19.50
CA THR A 482 7.33 12.40 19.01
C THR A 482 7.77 13.34 17.90
N LEU A 483 8.92 14.02 18.07
CA LEU A 483 9.48 14.90 17.06
C LEU A 483 9.80 14.14 15.77
N LEU A 484 10.49 13.00 15.88
CA LEU A 484 10.85 12.17 14.74
C LEU A 484 9.62 11.65 14.00
N PHE A 485 8.65 11.09 14.73
CA PHE A 485 7.44 10.53 14.14
C PHE A 485 6.59 11.60 13.45
N ILE A 486 6.34 12.73 14.11
CA ILE A 486 5.54 13.81 13.51
C ILE A 486 6.28 14.42 12.31
N ALA A 487 7.59 14.70 12.40
CA ALA A 487 8.36 15.22 11.28
C ALA A 487 8.37 14.25 10.08
N PHE A 488 8.62 12.96 10.33
CA PHE A 488 8.59 11.92 9.30
C PHE A 488 7.22 11.83 8.63
N SER A 489 6.15 11.88 9.43
CA SER A 489 4.77 11.84 8.95
C SER A 489 4.47 12.94 7.91
N ARG A 490 4.98 14.16 8.14
CA ARG A 490 4.79 15.30 7.25
C ARG A 490 5.72 15.23 6.04
N PHE A 491 6.98 14.86 6.26
CA PHE A 491 7.96 14.71 5.18
C PHE A 491 7.53 13.65 4.17
N MET A 492 6.98 12.53 4.64
CA MET A 492 6.56 11.43 3.78
C MET A 492 5.37 11.81 2.87
N PHE A 493 4.39 12.55 3.38
CA PHE A 493 3.27 13.02 2.55
C PHE A 493 3.76 13.95 1.43
N ARG A 494 4.67 14.88 1.77
CA ARG A 494 5.32 15.75 0.79
C ARG A 494 6.11 14.95 -0.24
N PHE A 495 6.94 14.01 0.22
CA PHE A 495 7.75 13.17 -0.65
C PHE A 495 6.88 12.40 -1.63
N LEU A 496 5.76 11.84 -1.18
CA LEU A 496 4.79 11.17 -2.06
C LEU A 496 4.17 12.15 -3.07
N GLU A 497 3.69 13.32 -2.63
CA GLU A 497 3.10 14.31 -3.56
C GLU A 497 4.11 14.78 -4.62
N GLU A 498 5.35 15.08 -4.22
CA GLU A 498 6.43 15.50 -5.11
C GLU A 498 6.87 14.38 -6.06
N TYR A 499 7.04 13.16 -5.54
CA TYR A 499 7.39 11.98 -6.34
C TYR A 499 6.32 11.65 -7.38
N PHE A 500 5.03 11.77 -7.04
CA PHE A 500 3.94 11.51 -7.98
C PHE A 500 3.59 12.70 -8.88
N GLN A 501 4.02 13.93 -8.53
CA GLN A 501 3.82 15.11 -9.38
C GLN A 501 4.45 14.94 -10.77
N GLN A 502 5.61 14.28 -10.87
CA GLN A 502 6.25 14.00 -12.17
C GLN A 502 5.46 13.02 -13.05
N TYR A 503 4.67 12.15 -12.42
CA TYR A 503 3.88 11.13 -13.11
C TYR A 503 2.52 11.66 -13.54
N ARG A 504 2.04 12.77 -12.96
CA ARG A 504 0.71 13.33 -13.26
C ARG A 504 0.42 13.35 -14.75
N PRO A 505 -0.76 12.84 -15.17
CA PRO A 505 -1.24 12.99 -16.53
C PRO A 505 -1.57 14.47 -16.78
N GLY A 506 -1.32 14.94 -18.00
CA GLY A 506 -1.56 16.30 -18.42
C GLY A 506 -0.98 16.54 -19.80
N ARG A 507 -1.50 17.55 -20.50
CA ARG A 507 -0.97 17.96 -21.81
C ARG A 507 0.46 18.39 -21.66
N LYS A 508 1.37 17.78 -22.41
CA LYS A 508 2.79 18.09 -22.34
C LYS A 508 3.06 19.48 -22.91
N ILE A 509 3.63 20.37 -22.09
CA ILE A 509 3.91 21.73 -22.52
C ILE A 509 5.38 22.09 -22.38
N LEU A 510 5.89 22.85 -23.36
CA LEU A 510 7.14 23.59 -23.23
C LEU A 510 6.84 25.02 -22.84
N ILE A 511 7.54 25.54 -21.84
CA ILE A 511 7.39 26.93 -21.40
C ILE A 511 8.54 27.74 -22.00
N PHE A 512 8.21 28.66 -22.90
CA PHE A 512 9.17 29.59 -23.47
C PHE A 512 9.33 30.80 -22.54
N GLY A 513 10.53 30.99 -21.99
CA GLY A 513 10.88 31.99 -20.99
C GLY A 513 11.04 31.41 -19.59
N ALA A 514 12.29 31.24 -19.15
CA ALA A 514 12.65 30.82 -17.79
C ALA A 514 12.95 32.04 -16.90
N GLY A 515 12.11 33.07 -16.99
CA GLY A 515 12.11 34.25 -16.13
C GLY A 515 11.03 34.18 -15.04
N ALA A 516 10.80 35.28 -14.32
CA ALA A 516 9.83 35.35 -13.23
C ALA A 516 8.41 34.92 -13.65
N CYS A 517 7.94 35.31 -14.83
CA CYS A 517 6.62 34.91 -15.34
C CYS A 517 6.52 33.42 -15.65
N GLY A 518 7.56 32.82 -16.25
CA GLY A 518 7.62 31.38 -16.51
C GLY A 518 7.68 30.57 -15.21
N GLU A 519 8.42 31.06 -14.22
CA GLU A 519 8.45 30.47 -12.88
C GLU A 519 7.08 30.53 -12.20
N LEU A 520 6.42 31.70 -12.20
CA LEU A 520 5.09 31.89 -11.62
C LEU A 520 4.05 30.99 -12.29
N PHE A 521 4.10 30.85 -13.61
CA PHE A 521 3.20 29.95 -14.34
C PHE A 521 3.45 28.48 -13.98
N LEU A 522 4.72 28.07 -13.88
CA LEU A 522 5.05 26.72 -13.43
C LEU A 522 4.54 26.47 -12.01
N ARG A 523 4.64 27.47 -11.12
CA ARG A 523 4.09 27.39 -9.76
C ARG A 523 2.56 27.24 -9.78
N GLU A 524 1.87 27.98 -10.64
CA GLU A 524 0.42 27.90 -10.80
C GLU A 524 -0.04 26.55 -11.38
N ILE A 525 0.67 26.00 -12.38
CA ILE A 525 0.39 24.64 -12.88
C ILE A 525 0.55 23.59 -11.76
N LYS A 526 1.56 23.78 -10.91
CA LYS A 526 1.81 22.88 -9.78
C LYS A 526 0.75 23.00 -8.68
N SER A 527 0.25 24.21 -8.40
CA SER A 527 -0.76 24.48 -7.37
C SER A 527 -2.18 24.13 -7.83
N ASN A 528 -2.50 24.43 -9.09
CA ASN A 528 -3.84 24.38 -9.65
C ASN A 528 -4.05 23.11 -10.49
N LYS A 529 -4.64 22.11 -9.83
CA LYS A 529 -4.88 20.77 -10.41
C LYS A 529 -5.85 20.79 -11.61
N ASN A 530 -6.56 21.88 -11.86
CA ASN A 530 -7.55 21.98 -12.94
C ASN A 530 -6.93 22.36 -14.29
N LEU A 531 -5.72 22.91 -14.32
CA LEU A 531 -5.06 23.36 -15.56
C LEU A 531 -4.64 22.20 -16.49
N ASN A 532 -4.56 20.97 -15.97
CA ASN A 532 -4.26 19.75 -16.74
C ASN A 532 -3.00 19.84 -17.65
N TYR A 533 -1.98 20.59 -17.20
CA TYR A 533 -0.71 20.77 -17.90
C TYR A 533 0.42 19.97 -17.27
N LYS A 534 1.29 19.42 -18.11
CA LYS A 534 2.52 18.72 -17.71
C LYS A 534 3.74 19.42 -18.32
N PRO A 535 4.45 20.26 -17.55
CA PRO A 535 5.63 20.97 -18.05
C PRO A 535 6.76 19.97 -18.30
N VAL A 536 7.21 19.87 -19.55
CA VAL A 536 8.30 18.95 -19.96
C VAL A 536 9.67 19.64 -20.04
N GLY A 537 9.69 20.97 -20.07
CA GLY A 537 10.92 21.75 -20.10
C GLY A 537 10.68 23.24 -20.29
N PHE A 538 11.71 24.02 -19.98
CA PHE A 538 11.81 25.42 -20.39
C PHE A 538 12.69 25.58 -21.62
N ILE A 539 12.37 26.58 -22.43
CA ILE A 539 13.22 27.11 -23.48
C ILE A 539 13.50 28.57 -23.13
N ASP A 540 14.78 28.96 -23.08
CA ASP A 540 15.19 30.32 -22.75
C ASP A 540 16.45 30.66 -23.55
N ASP A 541 16.48 31.84 -24.16
CA ASP A 541 17.60 32.26 -25.01
C ASP A 541 18.86 32.62 -24.22
N ASP A 542 18.75 32.80 -22.89
CA ASP A 542 19.91 32.96 -22.02
C ASP A 542 20.69 31.65 -21.89
N LYS A 543 21.78 31.56 -22.65
CA LYS A 543 22.71 30.41 -22.64
C LYS A 543 23.25 30.09 -21.23
N LYS A 544 23.33 31.07 -20.31
CA LYS A 544 23.78 30.83 -18.92
C LYS A 544 22.78 30.03 -18.09
N LYS A 545 21.54 29.91 -18.55
CA LYS A 545 20.48 29.15 -17.89
C LYS A 545 20.36 27.72 -18.39
N LYS A 546 20.92 27.38 -19.55
CA LYS A 546 20.86 26.03 -20.13
C LYS A 546 21.37 24.99 -19.13
N GLY A 547 20.61 23.90 -18.96
CA GLY A 547 20.93 22.81 -18.02
C GLY A 547 20.52 23.06 -16.57
N LYS A 548 20.20 24.30 -16.17
CA LYS A 548 19.63 24.61 -14.85
C LYS A 548 18.18 24.12 -14.74
N GLN A 549 17.67 24.07 -13.52
CA GLN A 549 16.31 23.63 -13.22
C GLN A 549 15.55 24.69 -12.43
N ILE A 550 14.27 24.86 -12.75
CA ILE A 550 13.31 25.68 -12.00
C ILE A 550 12.20 24.75 -11.52
N HIS A 551 12.00 24.64 -10.21
CA HIS A 551 11.02 23.72 -9.59
C HIS A 551 11.08 22.28 -10.16
N GLY A 552 12.28 21.77 -10.43
CA GLY A 552 12.53 20.43 -10.98
C GLY A 552 12.35 20.28 -12.50
N VAL A 553 12.00 21.37 -13.22
CA VAL A 553 11.87 21.38 -14.69
C VAL A 553 13.16 21.95 -15.30
N LYS A 554 13.80 21.19 -16.20
CA LYS A 554 15.06 21.60 -16.85
C LYS A 554 14.84 22.68 -17.90
N ILE A 555 15.81 23.57 -18.02
CA ILE A 555 15.96 24.51 -19.13
C ILE A 555 16.76 23.78 -20.22
N LEU A 556 16.05 23.37 -21.27
CA LEU A 556 16.52 22.41 -22.26
C LEU A 556 17.48 23.07 -23.28
N GLY A 557 17.13 24.25 -23.76
CA GLY A 557 17.89 24.94 -24.79
C GLY A 557 17.34 26.32 -25.10
N ALA A 558 17.85 26.91 -26.18
CA ALA A 558 17.42 28.20 -26.70
C ALA A 558 16.33 28.03 -27.77
N ARG A 559 15.78 29.14 -28.31
CA ARG A 559 14.74 29.11 -29.34
C ARG A 559 15.07 28.26 -30.58
N GLN A 560 16.35 28.17 -30.92
CA GLN A 560 16.87 27.37 -32.04
C GLN A 560 16.63 25.87 -31.84
N ASP A 561 16.71 25.43 -30.58
CA ASP A 561 16.55 24.03 -30.19
C ASP A 561 15.06 23.63 -30.03
N LEU A 562 14.12 24.58 -30.19
CA LEU A 562 12.69 24.38 -29.93
C LEU A 562 12.13 23.21 -30.73
N ALA A 563 12.43 23.14 -32.04
CA ALA A 563 11.92 22.09 -32.91
C ALA A 563 12.41 20.69 -32.52
N TYR A 564 13.66 20.59 -32.06
CA TYR A 564 14.25 19.35 -31.55
C TYR A 564 13.54 18.90 -30.27
N TYR A 565 13.44 19.79 -29.28
CA TYR A 565 12.86 19.45 -27.98
C TYR A 565 11.35 19.22 -28.03
N VAL A 566 10.64 19.87 -28.94
CA VAL A 566 9.24 19.58 -29.23
C VAL A 566 9.06 18.11 -29.61
N LYS A 567 9.88 17.58 -30.52
CA LYS A 567 9.78 16.18 -30.99
C LYS A 567 10.25 15.21 -29.91
N GLU A 568 11.40 15.49 -29.31
CA GLU A 568 12.01 14.62 -28.28
C GLU A 568 11.12 14.46 -27.05
N SER A 569 10.59 15.58 -26.53
CA SER A 569 9.71 15.56 -25.36
C SER A 569 8.26 15.16 -25.68
N ARG A 570 7.92 15.11 -26.99
CA ARG A 570 6.55 15.00 -27.51
C ARG A 570 5.63 16.06 -26.90
N ALA A 571 6.07 17.32 -26.96
CA ALA A 571 5.28 18.45 -26.49
C ALA A 571 4.02 18.61 -27.36
N GLU A 572 2.88 18.82 -26.72
CA GLU A 572 1.58 19.01 -27.37
C GLU A 572 1.21 20.49 -27.51
N GLU A 573 1.89 21.37 -26.76
CA GLU A 573 1.65 22.82 -26.77
C GLU A 573 2.90 23.58 -26.29
N VAL A 574 3.11 24.79 -26.82
CA VAL A 574 4.16 25.71 -26.36
C VAL A 574 3.50 26.94 -25.73
N ILE A 575 3.90 27.28 -24.50
CA ILE A 575 3.38 28.42 -23.77
C ILE A 575 4.44 29.50 -23.69
N ILE A 576 4.16 30.68 -24.24
CA ILE A 576 5.05 31.85 -24.18
C ILE A 576 4.79 32.59 -22.86
N ALA A 577 5.77 32.53 -21.95
CA ALA A 577 5.72 33.14 -20.63
C ALA A 577 6.66 34.37 -20.51
N VAL A 578 6.86 35.09 -21.62
CA VAL A 578 7.62 36.34 -21.67
C VAL A 578 6.68 37.47 -22.12
N PRO A 579 6.12 38.26 -21.20
CA PRO A 579 5.18 39.34 -21.55
C PRO A 579 5.84 40.45 -22.37
N SER A 580 7.13 40.68 -22.16
CA SER A 580 7.94 41.72 -22.81
C SER A 580 8.60 41.27 -24.12
N LEU A 581 8.17 40.15 -24.69
CA LEU A 581 8.78 39.61 -25.91
C LEU A 581 8.49 40.55 -27.10
N LYS A 582 9.50 40.86 -27.92
CA LYS A 582 9.31 41.69 -29.12
C LYS A 582 8.35 40.98 -30.10
N LYS A 583 7.59 41.76 -30.88
CA LYS A 583 6.61 41.21 -31.85
C LYS A 583 7.25 40.30 -32.90
N GLU A 584 8.45 40.62 -33.34
CA GLU A 584 9.25 39.81 -34.30
C GLU A 584 9.62 38.47 -33.67
N ASP A 585 10.21 38.49 -32.48
CA ASP A 585 10.60 37.26 -31.76
C ASP A 585 9.38 36.34 -31.46
N CYS A 586 8.23 36.94 -31.16
CA CYS A 586 6.98 36.22 -30.96
C CYS A 586 6.49 35.54 -32.25
N LYS A 587 6.57 36.22 -33.39
CA LYS A 587 6.20 35.65 -34.70
C LYS A 587 7.04 34.43 -35.03
N ASP A 588 8.36 34.52 -34.87
CA ASP A 588 9.26 33.40 -35.18
C ASP A 588 8.93 32.14 -34.36
N ILE A 589 8.60 32.30 -33.07
CA ILE A 589 8.24 31.16 -32.20
C ILE A 589 6.91 30.55 -32.66
N VAL A 590 5.93 31.39 -32.98
CA VAL A 590 4.63 30.94 -33.47
C VAL A 590 4.77 30.23 -34.82
N GLU A 591 5.60 30.76 -35.73
CA GLU A 591 5.90 30.15 -37.03
C GLU A 591 6.63 28.80 -36.86
N ALA A 592 7.62 28.73 -35.97
CA ALA A 592 8.29 27.48 -35.64
C ALA A 592 7.29 26.43 -35.09
N CYS A 593 6.38 26.82 -34.20
CA CYS A 593 5.33 25.93 -33.70
C CYS A 593 4.32 25.52 -34.79
N ALA A 594 3.95 26.44 -35.67
CA ALA A 594 3.05 26.19 -36.80
C ALA A 594 3.65 25.18 -37.79
N SER A 595 4.96 25.29 -38.08
CA SER A 595 5.68 24.34 -38.93
C SER A 595 5.66 22.89 -38.37
N LEU A 596 5.56 22.78 -37.04
CA LEU A 596 5.49 21.52 -36.31
C LEU A 596 4.04 21.06 -36.04
N LYS A 597 3.04 21.83 -36.47
CA LYS A 597 1.60 21.62 -36.24
C LYS A 597 1.20 21.57 -34.76
N ILE A 598 1.79 22.42 -33.93
CA ILE A 598 1.58 22.42 -32.47
C ILE A 598 1.01 23.78 -32.03
N PRO A 599 -0.03 23.81 -31.18
CA PRO A 599 -0.56 25.07 -30.66
C PRO A 599 0.50 25.84 -29.87
N CYS A 600 0.54 27.15 -30.12
CA CYS A 600 1.36 28.10 -29.37
C CYS A 600 0.44 29.15 -28.74
N ARG A 601 0.54 29.37 -27.42
CA ARG A 601 -0.29 30.33 -26.70
C ARG A 601 0.57 31.23 -25.82
N SER A 602 0.20 32.51 -25.75
CA SER A 602 0.77 33.43 -24.76
C SER A 602 0.09 33.23 -23.42
N LEU A 603 0.88 33.31 -22.34
CA LEU A 603 0.42 33.26 -20.96
C LEU A 603 -0.72 34.27 -20.69
N ALA A 604 -0.60 35.48 -21.25
CA ALA A 604 -1.60 36.54 -21.10
C ALA A 604 -2.99 36.09 -21.57
N LYS A 605 -3.06 35.30 -22.64
CA LYS A 605 -4.32 34.79 -23.23
C LYS A 605 -4.92 33.60 -22.47
N ILE A 606 -4.12 32.94 -21.63
CA ILE A 606 -4.54 31.79 -20.81
C ILE A 606 -5.05 32.29 -19.45
N MET A 607 -4.44 33.36 -18.94
CA MET A 607 -4.83 34.02 -17.70
C MET A 607 -5.89 35.11 -17.89
N ASP A 608 -6.26 35.44 -19.12
CA ASP A 608 -7.33 36.38 -19.43
C ASP A 608 -8.68 35.82 -18.95
N THR A 609 -9.20 36.38 -17.85
CA THR A 609 -10.38 35.91 -17.15
C THR A 609 -11.70 36.25 -17.84
N GLU A 610 -11.69 36.97 -18.96
CA GLU A 610 -12.90 37.40 -19.69
C GLU A 610 -13.69 36.26 -20.39
N LYS A 611 -13.30 34.98 -20.20
CA LYS A 611 -14.08 33.81 -20.65
C LYS A 611 -14.84 33.08 -19.53
N TRP A 612 -15.06 33.75 -18.40
CA TRP A 612 -15.89 33.26 -17.28
C TRP A 612 -17.21 34.03 -17.13
N ALA A 613 -17.72 34.65 -18.21
CA ALA A 613 -19.05 35.24 -18.27
C ALA A 613 -20.04 34.29 -18.96
#